data_AF-A0A7Y8MDT5-F1
#
_entry.id   AF-A0A7Y8MDT5-F1
#
_cell.length_a   1.000
_cell.length_b   1.000
_cell.length_c   1.000
_cell.angle_alpha   90.00
_cell.angle_beta   90.00
_cell.angle_gamma   90.00
#
_symmetry.space_group_name_H-M   'P 1'
#
loop_
_entity.id
_entity.type
_entity.pdbx_description
1 polymer ?
#
loop_
_entity_poly.entity_id
_entity_poly.type
_entity_poly.pdbx_seq_one_letter_code
_entity_poly.pdbx_strand_id
1 'polypeptide(L)'
;MRAVILGFVMALAFARPAFADPTYLECTLAAPQSTSVSHLDVTLNEASNTAGFLLRETGYSPQNIPAVFTAREVTFTIPGSLNACSIYRIDRVSLEFSNDVRSVDGSSLVVRTGTCVVASVPQRAF
;
A
#
# COMPACT_ATOMS: atom_id res chain seq x y z
N MET A 1 11.06 55.68 34.60
CA MET A 1 9.90 54.76 34.73
C MET A 1 10.09 53.64 33.71
N ARG A 2 9.83 52.40 34.13
CA ARG A 2 10.31 51.14 33.52
C ARG A 2 9.67 50.86 32.16
N ALA A 3 10.50 50.45 31.20
CA ALA A 3 10.11 49.87 29.92
C ALA A 3 9.63 48.41 30.12
N VAL A 4 8.54 48.05 29.46
CA VAL A 4 8.10 46.65 29.33
C VAL A 4 7.71 46.43 27.88
N ILE A 5 8.65 45.92 27.09
CA ILE A 5 8.39 45.38 25.75
C ILE A 5 8.09 43.90 25.96
N LEU A 6 6.81 43.53 25.92
CA LEU A 6 6.40 42.11 25.91
C LEU A 6 6.83 41.50 24.56
N GLY A 7 7.92 40.74 24.59
CA GLY A 7 8.33 39.88 23.48
C GLY A 7 7.37 38.71 23.35
N PHE A 8 6.57 38.72 22.28
CA PHE A 8 5.77 37.57 21.86
C PHE A 8 6.72 36.55 21.23
N VAL A 9 7.15 35.56 22.01
CA VAL A 9 7.94 34.42 21.50
C VAL A 9 7.02 33.61 20.60
N MET A 10 7.13 33.84 19.29
CA MET A 10 6.46 33.08 18.24
C MET A 10 7.05 31.66 18.25
N ALA A 11 6.39 30.76 18.97
CA ALA A 11 6.70 29.35 18.97
C ALA A 11 6.40 28.80 17.56
N LEU A 12 7.42 28.75 16.71
CA LEU A 12 7.43 27.95 15.50
C LEU A 12 7.28 26.49 15.94
N ALA A 13 6.03 26.01 15.97
CA ALA A 13 5.73 24.61 16.05
C ALA A 13 6.38 23.95 14.83
N PHE A 14 7.53 23.32 15.03
CA PHE A 14 8.07 22.34 14.10
C PHE A 14 7.03 21.23 14.00
N ALA A 15 6.15 21.32 13.02
CA ALA A 15 5.32 20.23 12.59
C ALA A 15 6.27 19.12 12.15
N ARG A 16 6.59 18.21 13.07
CA ARG A 16 7.21 16.94 12.69
C ARG A 16 6.27 16.35 11.64
N PRO A 17 6.77 15.94 10.46
CA PRO A 17 5.97 15.09 9.62
C PRO A 17 5.58 13.92 10.51
N ALA A 18 4.28 13.75 10.75
CA ALA A 18 3.78 12.52 11.32
C ALA A 18 4.32 11.45 10.37
N PHE A 19 5.30 10.67 10.82
CA PHE A 19 5.66 9.43 10.15
C PHE A 19 4.35 8.66 10.14
N ALA A 20 3.65 8.72 9.01
CA ALA A 20 2.32 8.14 8.90
C ALA A 20 2.50 6.65 9.21
N ASP A 21 1.84 6.20 10.28
CA ASP A 21 1.87 4.80 10.65
C ASP A 21 1.49 3.95 9.41
N PRO A 22 2.11 2.78 9.23
CA PRO A 22 1.77 1.93 8.09
C PRO A 22 0.26 1.67 8.06
N THR A 23 -0.32 1.76 6.86
CA THR A 23 -1.71 1.39 6.63
C THR A 23 -1.78 -0.10 6.37
N TYR A 24 -2.65 -0.80 7.10
CA TYR A 24 -2.89 -2.22 6.94
C TYR A 24 -4.24 -2.44 6.28
N LEU A 25 -4.29 -3.31 5.28
CA LEU A 25 -5.48 -3.61 4.52
C LEU A 25 -5.68 -5.13 4.44
N GLU A 26 -6.92 -5.58 4.52
CA GLU A 26 -7.32 -6.93 4.14
C GLU A 26 -7.97 -6.85 2.76
N CYS A 27 -7.35 -7.48 1.77
CA CYS A 27 -7.74 -7.40 0.38
C CYS A 27 -8.17 -8.74 -0.17
N THR A 28 -9.20 -8.73 -1.02
CA THR A 28 -9.69 -9.91 -1.73
C THR A 28 -9.54 -9.69 -3.23
N LEU A 29 -9.00 -10.67 -3.96
CA LEU A 29 -8.88 -10.66 -5.42
C LEU A 29 -9.57 -11.87 -6.04
N ALA A 30 -10.38 -11.64 -7.06
CA ALA A 30 -10.93 -12.70 -7.91
C ALA A 30 -10.54 -12.46 -9.37
N ALA A 31 -10.30 -13.53 -10.13
CA ALA A 31 -10.20 -13.40 -11.59
C ALA A 31 -11.63 -13.45 -12.18
N PRO A 32 -11.97 -12.61 -13.18
CA PRO A 32 -13.35 -12.49 -13.68
C PRO A 32 -14.02 -13.78 -14.14
N GLN A 33 -13.22 -14.79 -14.53
CA GLN A 33 -13.70 -16.09 -15.03
C GLN A 33 -13.25 -17.28 -14.18
N SER A 34 -12.74 -17.03 -12.97
CA SER A 34 -12.27 -18.09 -12.07
C SER A 34 -13.04 -18.06 -10.76
N THR A 35 -13.30 -19.24 -10.20
CA THR A 35 -13.74 -19.39 -8.81
C THR A 35 -12.60 -19.18 -7.81
N SER A 36 -11.36 -19.00 -8.30
CA SER A 36 -10.20 -18.76 -7.46
C SER A 36 -10.21 -17.35 -6.88
N VAL A 37 -10.39 -17.29 -5.56
CA VAL A 37 -10.30 -16.09 -4.74
C VAL A 37 -8.98 -16.13 -3.96
N SER A 38 -8.28 -15.00 -3.88
CA SER A 38 -7.09 -14.85 -3.05
C SER A 38 -7.30 -13.79 -2.00
N HIS A 39 -6.83 -14.05 -0.79
CA HIS A 39 -6.90 -13.14 0.35
C HIS A 39 -5.49 -12.65 0.71
N LEU A 40 -5.31 -11.34 0.74
CA LEU A 40 -4.04 -10.67 0.94
C LEU A 40 -4.10 -9.72 2.13
N ASP A 41 -3.18 -9.86 3.08
CA ASP A 41 -2.94 -8.83 4.10
C ASP A 41 -1.90 -7.86 3.58
N VAL A 42 -2.30 -6.67 3.15
CA VAL A 42 -1.42 -5.68 2.54
C VAL A 42 -0.96 -4.68 3.60
N THR A 43 0.33 -4.37 3.59
CA THR A 43 0.93 -3.29 4.38
C THR A 43 1.42 -2.20 3.43
N LEU A 44 1.02 -0.96 3.68
CA LEU A 44 1.42 0.21 2.91
C LEU A 44 2.16 1.19 3.83
N ASN A 45 3.42 1.47 3.53
CA ASN A 45 4.25 2.40 4.28
C ASN A 45 4.65 3.58 3.38
N GLU A 46 3.86 4.65 3.47
CA GLU A 46 4.06 5.88 2.69
C GLU A 46 5.35 6.61 3.12
N ALA A 47 5.75 6.51 4.40
CA ALA A 47 6.95 7.16 4.91
C ALA A 47 8.24 6.57 4.29
N SER A 48 8.26 5.26 4.01
CA SER A 48 9.38 4.59 3.34
C SER A 48 9.18 4.34 1.85
N ASN A 49 8.06 4.76 1.25
CA ASN A 49 7.67 4.43 -0.12
C ASN A 49 7.73 2.92 -0.41
N THR A 50 7.25 2.11 0.54
CA THR A 50 7.22 0.65 0.38
C THR A 50 5.84 0.07 0.64
N ALA A 51 5.60 -1.09 0.03
CA ALA A 51 4.46 -1.94 0.28
C ALA A 51 4.93 -3.37 0.60
N GLY A 52 4.02 -4.17 1.13
CA GLY A 52 4.20 -5.60 1.32
C GLY A 52 2.85 -6.27 1.37
N PHE A 53 2.81 -7.58 1.20
CA PHE A 53 1.60 -8.32 1.49
C PHE A 53 1.89 -9.74 1.98
N LEU A 54 0.91 -10.37 2.61
CA LEU A 54 0.88 -11.80 2.90
C LEU A 54 -0.29 -12.43 2.13
N LEU A 55 0.00 -13.40 1.25
CA LEU A 55 -1.02 -14.21 0.62
C LEU A 55 -1.42 -15.34 1.57
N ARG A 56 -2.63 -15.28 2.13
CA ARG A 56 -3.07 -16.15 3.23
C ARG A 56 -3.08 -17.63 2.84
N GLU A 57 -3.37 -17.94 1.57
CA GLU A 57 -3.47 -19.33 1.09
C GLU A 57 -2.12 -20.04 1.02
N THR A 58 -1.03 -19.31 0.82
CA THR A 58 0.30 -19.89 0.56
C THR A 58 1.34 -19.51 1.60
N GLY A 59 1.08 -18.50 2.42
CA GLY A 59 2.08 -17.92 3.32
C GLY A 59 3.13 -17.06 2.60
N TYR A 60 3.05 -16.91 1.27
CA TYR A 60 3.96 -16.07 0.50
C TYR A 60 3.84 -14.61 0.95
N SER A 61 4.96 -14.02 1.38
CA SER A 61 4.97 -12.72 2.04
C SER A 61 6.12 -11.82 1.59
N PRO A 62 6.05 -11.23 0.40
CA PRO A 62 7.02 -10.22 -0.03
C PRO A 62 6.84 -8.94 0.79
N GLN A 63 7.96 -8.42 1.30
CA GLN A 63 8.01 -7.23 2.15
C GLN A 63 8.96 -6.19 1.54
N ASN A 64 8.78 -4.92 1.91
CA ASN A 64 9.62 -3.80 1.46
C ASN A 64 9.70 -3.65 -0.08
N ILE A 65 8.60 -3.92 -0.77
CA ILE A 65 8.47 -3.74 -2.22
C ILE A 65 8.42 -2.23 -2.49
N PRO A 66 9.25 -1.67 -3.38
CA PRO A 66 9.12 -0.28 -3.78
C PRO A 66 7.72 0.02 -4.31
N ALA A 67 7.10 1.07 -3.77
CA ALA A 67 5.75 1.47 -4.10
C ALA A 67 5.68 2.96 -4.43
N VAL A 68 4.82 3.32 -5.36
CA VAL A 68 4.53 4.71 -5.73
C VAL A 68 3.22 5.10 -5.08
N PHE A 69 3.28 6.12 -4.21
CA PHE A 69 2.13 6.68 -3.53
C PHE A 69 1.70 7.97 -4.23
N THR A 70 0.43 8.04 -4.58
CA THR A 70 -0.23 9.27 -5.03
C THR A 70 -1.43 9.53 -4.13
N ALA A 71 -2.07 10.69 -4.26
CA ALA A 71 -3.28 11.00 -3.49
C ALA A 71 -4.43 10.02 -3.76
N ARG A 72 -4.46 9.40 -4.95
CA ARG A 72 -5.57 8.53 -5.40
C ARG A 72 -5.23 7.05 -5.40
N GLU A 73 -3.98 6.70 -5.68
CA GLU A 73 -3.58 5.32 -5.93
C GLU A 73 -2.24 5.00 -5.26
N VAL A 74 -2.10 3.76 -4.81
CA VAL A 74 -0.80 3.14 -4.51
C VAL A 74 -0.53 2.03 -5.52
N THR A 75 0.63 2.08 -6.16
CA THR A 75 1.06 1.07 -7.15
C THR A 75 2.39 0.45 -6.75
N PHE A 76 2.48 -0.87 -6.84
CA PHE A 76 3.73 -1.61 -6.62
C PHE A 76 3.82 -2.81 -7.57
N THR A 77 5.05 -3.16 -7.94
CA THR A 77 5.31 -4.19 -8.95
C THR A 77 6.16 -5.29 -8.37
N ILE A 78 5.71 -6.53 -8.54
CA ILE A 78 6.49 -7.72 -8.21
C ILE A 78 6.96 -8.37 -9.52
N PRO A 79 8.28 -8.56 -9.71
CA PRO A 79 8.77 -9.36 -10.83
C PRO A 79 8.26 -10.80 -10.68
N GLY A 80 7.63 -11.31 -11.74
CA GLY A 80 7.13 -12.68 -11.82
C GLY A 80 8.19 -13.64 -12.39
N SER A 81 7.73 -14.68 -13.08
CA SER A 81 8.62 -15.59 -13.83
C SER A 81 9.27 -14.88 -15.02
N LEU A 82 10.21 -15.58 -15.70
CA LEU A 82 11.18 -15.07 -16.69
C LEU A 82 10.70 -14.01 -17.69
N ASN A 83 9.40 -13.90 -17.98
CA ASN A 83 8.84 -12.88 -18.87
C ASN A 83 7.53 -12.24 -18.39
N ALA A 84 7.27 -12.17 -17.09
CA ALA A 84 6.07 -11.52 -16.57
C ALA A 84 6.31 -10.69 -15.32
N CYS A 85 5.52 -9.65 -15.13
CA CYS A 85 5.49 -8.84 -13.91
C CYS A 85 4.05 -8.64 -13.45
N SER A 86 3.85 -8.71 -12.13
CA SER A 86 2.58 -8.46 -11.48
C SER A 86 2.55 -7.03 -10.97
N ILE A 87 1.65 -6.22 -11.51
CA ILE A 87 1.43 -4.83 -11.11
C ILE A 87 0.19 -4.80 -10.23
N TYR A 88 0.36 -4.40 -8.98
CA TYR A 88 -0.72 -4.24 -8.03
C TYR A 88 -1.09 -2.77 -7.91
N ARG A 89 -2.39 -2.47 -7.86
CA ARG A 89 -2.91 -1.11 -7.71
C ARG A 89 -4.04 -1.08 -6.70
N ILE A 90 -3.98 -0.12 -5.77
CA ILE A 90 -5.01 0.11 -4.76
C ILE A 90 -5.47 1.56 -4.89
N ASP A 91 -6.76 1.79 -5.18
CA ASP A 91 -7.35 3.11 -5.07
C ASP A 91 -7.54 3.45 -3.58
N ARG A 92 -6.95 4.55 -3.12
CA ARG A 92 -6.88 4.93 -1.70
C ARG A 92 -8.21 5.41 -1.13
N VAL A 93 -9.19 5.70 -1.99
CA VAL A 93 -10.48 6.28 -1.58
C VAL A 93 -11.56 5.21 -1.60
N SER A 94 -11.69 4.51 -2.73
CA SER A 94 -12.67 3.43 -2.93
C SER A 94 -12.19 2.08 -2.40
N LEU A 95 -10.89 1.93 -2.13
CA LEU A 95 -10.24 0.68 -1.74
C LEU A 95 -10.41 -0.43 -2.79
N GLU A 96 -10.67 -0.07 -4.04
CA GLU A 96 -10.62 -1.01 -5.15
C GLU A 96 -9.18 -1.51 -5.32
N PHE A 97 -9.05 -2.83 -5.49
CA PHE A 97 -7.78 -3.51 -5.62
C PHE A 97 -7.71 -4.26 -6.94
N SER A 98 -6.59 -4.13 -7.63
CA SER A 98 -6.35 -4.86 -8.87
C SER A 98 -4.93 -5.41 -8.94
N ASN A 99 -4.81 -6.51 -9.68
CA ASN A 99 -3.56 -7.11 -10.08
C ASN A 99 -3.58 -7.34 -11.60
N ASP A 100 -2.69 -6.65 -12.31
CA ASP A 100 -2.46 -6.81 -13.75
C ASP A 100 -1.13 -7.57 -13.94
N VAL A 101 -1.22 -8.76 -14.50
CA VAL A 101 -0.05 -9.54 -14.89
C VAL A 101 0.30 -9.18 -16.33
N ARG A 102 1.44 -8.53 -16.54
CA ARG A 102 1.92 -8.16 -17.87
C ARG A 102 3.05 -9.06 -18.33
N SER A 103 3.03 -9.42 -19.61
CA SER A 103 4.14 -10.03 -20.32
C SER A 103 5.19 -8.98 -20.70
N VAL A 104 6.41 -9.42 -21.02
CA VAL A 104 7.51 -8.56 -21.52
C VAL A 104 7.16 -7.85 -22.83
N ASP A 105 6.27 -8.42 -23.64
CA ASP A 105 5.74 -7.78 -24.86
C ASP A 105 4.73 -6.65 -24.58
N GLY A 106 4.41 -6.40 -23.30
CA GLY A 106 3.48 -5.37 -22.85
C GLY A 106 2.02 -5.80 -22.87
N SER A 107 1.69 -7.02 -23.30
CA SER A 107 0.33 -7.55 -23.25
C SER A 107 -0.08 -7.88 -21.81
N SER A 108 -1.32 -7.55 -21.45
CA SER A 108 -1.91 -8.00 -20.19
C SER A 108 -2.37 -9.44 -20.34
N LEU A 109 -1.88 -10.30 -19.46
CA LEU A 109 -2.15 -11.74 -19.44
C LEU A 109 -3.34 -12.06 -18.54
N VAL A 110 -3.43 -11.41 -17.38
CA VAL A 110 -4.50 -11.63 -16.40
C VAL A 110 -4.75 -10.33 -15.65
N VAL A 111 -6.03 -9.94 -15.57
CA VAL A 111 -6.48 -8.89 -14.65
C VAL A 111 -7.35 -9.52 -13.58
N ARG A 112 -6.92 -9.40 -12.33
CA ARG A 112 -7.74 -9.74 -11.15
C ARG A 112 -8.18 -8.45 -10.49
N THR A 113 -9.41 -8.43 -10.02
CA THR A 113 -9.98 -7.27 -9.33
C THR A 113 -10.66 -7.70 -8.05
N GLY A 114 -10.82 -6.75 -7.14
CA GLY A 114 -11.58 -6.92 -5.93
C GLY A 114 -11.46 -5.68 -5.05
N THR A 115 -11.53 -5.87 -3.75
CA THR A 115 -11.63 -4.77 -2.80
C THR A 115 -10.78 -5.03 -1.56
N CYS A 116 -10.33 -3.95 -0.95
CA CYS A 116 -9.68 -3.95 0.34
C CYS A 116 -10.59 -3.34 1.41
N VAL A 117 -10.35 -3.69 2.66
CA VAL A 117 -10.88 -2.99 3.83
C VAL A 117 -9.73 -2.60 4.73
N VAL A 118 -9.86 -1.47 5.44
CA VAL A 118 -8.86 -1.05 6.42
C VAL A 118 -8.87 -2.03 7.58
N ALA A 119 -7.72 -2.62 7.85
CA ALA A 119 -7.51 -3.54 8.95
C ALA A 119 -6.97 -2.77 10.16
N SER A 120 -7.27 -3.27 11.36
CA SER A 120 -6.47 -2.91 12.53
C SER A 120 -5.03 -3.35 12.31
N VAL A 121 -4.07 -2.62 12.90
CA VAL A 121 -2.66 -3.04 12.94
C VAL A 121 -2.60 -4.52 13.31
N PRO A 122 -1.99 -5.39 12.48
CA PRO A 122 -1.95 -6.81 12.76
C PRO A 122 -1.27 -7.01 14.11
N GLN A 123 -2.02 -7.54 15.08
CA GLN A 123 -1.51 -7.91 16.40
C GLN A 123 -0.61 -9.14 16.23
N ARG A 124 0.58 -8.98 15.68
CA ARG A 124 1.60 -10.03 15.75
C ARG A 124 2.45 -9.76 16.98
N ALA A 125 2.34 -10.65 17.97
CA ALA A 125 3.40 -10.85 18.94
C ALA A 125 4.65 -11.26 18.15
N PHE A 126 5.66 -10.39 18.13
CA PHE A 126 7.01 -10.76 17.75
C PHE A 126 7.68 -11.50 18.91
#